data_AF-A0A2R6R8N1-F1
#
_entry.id   AF-A0A2R6R8N1-F1
#
_cell.length_a   1.000
_cell.length_b   1.000
_cell.length_c   1.000
_cell.angle_alpha   90.00
_cell.angle_beta   90.00
_cell.angle_gamma   90.00
#
_symmetry.space_group_name_H-M   'P 1'
#
loop_
_entity.id
_entity.type
_entity.pdbx_description
1 polymer ?
#
loop_
_entity_poly.entity_id
_entity_poly.type
_entity_poly.pdbx_seq_one_letter_code
_entity_poly.pdbx_strand_id
1 'polypeptide(L)'
;MSEATAEPIGASADVAKAKQPHRLERKWTFWLDNPSKPKQGAAWGSALRKVCTFDTVEEFWCLYDQIFKPSKLPANGDFHLFKAGVEPKWEDPECANGGKWTVTSSGKANLENMWLETLMALIGEQFDEADEICGVVASVRQKRQDKLALWTKTATNEAAQIFKPSKLPANGDFHLFKAGVEPKWEDPECANGGKWTVTSSGKANLENMWLETLMALIGEQFDEADEICGVVASVRQKRQDKLALWTKTATNEAAQMGIGRKWKEIIDVTDKILYSFHDDSKKERSTKGRYSV
;
A
#
# COMPACT_ATOMS: atom_id res chain seq x y z
N MET A 1 -43.76 8.73 73.63
CA MET A 1 -42.42 9.08 73.11
C MET A 1 -42.00 7.90 72.24
N SER A 2 -42.43 7.91 70.98
CA SER A 2 -41.59 8.12 69.77
C SER A 2 -40.74 6.90 69.44
N GLU A 3 -41.34 5.98 68.69
CA GLU A 3 -40.68 4.85 68.03
C GLU A 3 -40.39 5.28 66.58
N ALA A 4 -39.11 5.27 66.20
CA ALA A 4 -38.62 5.82 64.95
C ALA A 4 -38.92 4.87 63.78
N THR A 5 -39.65 5.37 62.79
CA THR A 5 -39.89 4.72 61.50
C THR A 5 -38.64 4.83 60.62
N ALA A 6 -38.06 3.67 60.26
CA ALA A 6 -37.04 3.58 59.21
C ALA A 6 -37.72 3.48 57.83
N GLU A 7 -37.42 4.42 56.95
CA GLU A 7 -37.83 4.36 55.53
C GLU A 7 -36.95 3.36 54.75
N PRO A 8 -37.51 2.65 53.74
CA PRO A 8 -36.73 1.74 52.93
C PRO A 8 -35.91 2.51 51.89
N ILE A 9 -34.65 2.11 51.75
CA ILE A 9 -33.68 2.61 50.78
C ILE A 9 -34.19 2.29 49.37
N GLY A 10 -34.44 3.34 48.58
CA GLY A 10 -34.78 3.21 47.17
C GLY A 10 -33.64 2.55 46.39
N ALA A 11 -33.88 1.37 45.85
CA ALA A 11 -33.02 0.76 44.87
C ALA A 11 -33.06 1.60 43.58
N SER A 12 -31.97 2.31 43.30
CA SER A 12 -31.75 2.93 42.00
C SER A 12 -31.68 1.83 40.93
N ALA A 13 -32.70 1.77 40.08
CA ALA A 13 -32.68 0.97 38.88
C ALA A 13 -31.75 1.62 37.85
N ASP A 14 -30.45 1.35 37.96
CA ASP A 14 -29.51 1.58 36.87
C ASP A 14 -29.82 0.59 35.75
N VAL A 15 -30.70 1.02 34.83
CA VAL A 15 -30.89 0.38 33.54
C VAL A 15 -29.57 0.50 32.79
N ALA A 16 -28.79 -0.57 32.78
CA ALA A 16 -27.62 -0.69 31.93
C ALA A 16 -28.03 -0.44 30.46
N LYS A 17 -27.73 0.76 29.94
CA LYS A 17 -27.85 1.08 28.52
C LYS A 17 -26.93 0.11 27.77
N ALA A 18 -27.51 -0.90 27.12
CA ALA A 18 -26.79 -1.75 26.19
C ALA A 18 -26.14 -0.84 25.13
N LYS A 19 -24.80 -0.83 25.05
CA LYS A 19 -24.07 -0.08 24.01
C LYS A 19 -24.52 -0.63 22.66
N GLN A 20 -25.17 0.22 21.86
CA GLN A 20 -25.48 -0.11 20.46
C GLN A 20 -24.16 -0.31 19.71
N PRO A 21 -24.03 -1.37 18.89
CA PRO A 21 -22.81 -1.61 18.12
C PRO A 21 -22.61 -0.51 17.06
N HIS A 22 -21.35 -0.22 16.73
CA HIS A 22 -21.00 0.81 15.77
C HIS A 22 -21.13 0.23 14.36
N ARG A 23 -22.14 0.69 13.62
CA ARG A 23 -22.38 0.25 12.24
C ARG A 23 -21.35 0.81 11.28
N LEU A 24 -20.94 -0.03 10.34
CA LEU A 24 -20.14 0.36 9.18
C LEU A 24 -21.05 0.93 8.09
N GLU A 25 -20.50 1.81 7.26
CA GLU A 25 -21.19 2.36 6.09
C GLU A 25 -21.56 1.24 5.10
N ARG A 26 -20.64 0.28 4.90
CA ARG A 26 -20.80 -0.84 3.98
C ARG A 26 -20.65 -2.17 4.71
N LYS A 27 -21.33 -3.19 4.20
CA LYS A 27 -21.17 -4.57 4.64
C LYS A 27 -19.98 -5.20 3.92
N TRP A 28 -19.20 -5.98 4.65
CA TRP A 28 -18.00 -6.61 4.13
C TRP A 28 -18.05 -8.12 4.32
N THR A 29 -17.42 -8.85 3.41
CA THR A 29 -17.37 -10.32 3.42
C THR A 29 -15.95 -10.81 3.34
N PHE A 30 -15.56 -11.61 4.33
CA PHE A 30 -14.29 -12.33 4.29
C PHE A 30 -14.41 -13.63 3.50
N TRP A 31 -13.39 -13.89 2.70
CA TRP A 31 -13.20 -15.15 1.99
C TRP A 31 -11.80 -15.70 2.24
N LEU A 32 -11.66 -17.01 2.13
CA LEU A 32 -10.38 -17.71 2.22
C LEU A 32 -10.25 -18.69 1.06
N ASP A 33 -9.09 -18.64 0.40
CA ASP A 33 -8.67 -19.66 -0.56
C ASP A 33 -7.39 -20.33 -0.02
N ASN A 34 -7.40 -21.65 0.06
CA ASN A 34 -6.23 -22.43 0.43
C ASN A 34 -5.97 -23.46 -0.67
N PRO A 35 -4.89 -23.32 -1.44
CA PRO A 35 -4.57 -24.23 -2.53
C PRO A 35 -3.97 -25.56 -2.04
N SER A 36 -4.24 -25.98 -0.80
CA SER A 36 -3.80 -27.29 -0.29
C SER A 36 -4.36 -28.41 -1.17
N LYS A 37 -3.49 -28.88 -2.09
CA LYS A 37 -3.70 -29.87 -3.16
C LYS A 37 -5.00 -29.67 -3.95
N PRO A 38 -5.01 -28.87 -5.03
CA PRO A 38 -6.13 -28.90 -5.97
C PRO A 38 -6.31 -30.35 -6.43
N LYS A 39 -7.53 -30.88 -6.33
CA LYS A 39 -7.88 -32.14 -7.00
C LYS A 39 -7.54 -31.96 -8.49
N GLN A 40 -6.86 -32.92 -9.09
CA GLN A 40 -6.42 -32.83 -10.48
C GLN A 40 -7.63 -32.53 -11.38
N GLY A 41 -7.62 -31.39 -12.07
CA GLY A 41 -8.75 -30.90 -12.91
C GLY A 41 -9.72 -29.92 -12.24
N ALA A 42 -9.46 -29.45 -11.01
CA ALA A 42 -10.33 -28.46 -10.35
C ALA A 42 -10.20 -27.06 -11.00
N ALA A 43 -11.35 -26.41 -11.26
CA ALA A 43 -11.40 -25.03 -11.72
C ALA A 43 -10.81 -24.07 -10.66
N TRP A 44 -10.16 -23.00 -11.12
CA TRP A 44 -9.69 -21.91 -10.26
C TRP A 44 -10.88 -21.32 -9.46
N GLY A 45 -10.70 -21.05 -8.16
CA GLY A 45 -11.78 -20.62 -7.27
C GLY A 45 -12.63 -21.73 -6.63
N SER A 46 -12.42 -23.01 -6.98
CA SER A 46 -13.14 -24.13 -6.34
C SER A 46 -12.81 -24.33 -4.85
N ALA A 47 -11.70 -23.74 -4.38
CA ALA A 47 -11.29 -23.73 -2.98
C ALA A 47 -11.63 -22.41 -2.26
N LEU A 48 -12.19 -21.42 -2.96
CA LEU A 48 -12.63 -20.15 -2.39
C LEU A 48 -13.86 -20.39 -1.50
N ARG A 49 -13.74 -20.03 -0.22
CA ARG A 49 -14.80 -20.20 0.77
C ARG A 49 -15.17 -18.87 1.38
N LYS A 50 -16.47 -18.54 1.32
CA LYS A 50 -17.05 -17.45 2.10
C LYS A 50 -16.96 -17.83 3.59
N VAL A 51 -16.35 -16.97 4.40
CA VAL A 51 -16.18 -17.20 5.84
C VAL A 51 -17.32 -16.55 6.61
N CYS A 52 -17.47 -15.23 6.48
CA CYS A 52 -18.50 -14.47 7.17
C CYS A 52 -18.76 -13.14 6.47
N THR A 53 -19.93 -12.56 6.73
CA THR A 53 -20.29 -11.19 6.36
C THR A 53 -20.58 -10.43 7.65
N PHE A 54 -20.05 -9.21 7.78
CA PHE A 54 -20.21 -8.36 8.96
C PHE A 54 -20.58 -6.93 8.55
N ASP A 55 -21.20 -6.18 9.47
CA ASP A 55 -21.59 -4.79 9.25
C ASP A 55 -21.39 -3.88 10.47
N THR A 56 -20.63 -4.35 11.47
CA THR A 56 -20.25 -3.55 12.65
C THR A 56 -18.75 -3.59 12.95
N VAL A 57 -18.25 -2.55 13.61
CA VAL A 57 -16.85 -2.45 14.06
C VAL A 57 -16.51 -3.54 15.08
N GLU A 58 -17.45 -3.88 15.95
CA GLU A 58 -17.26 -4.93 16.97
C GLU A 58 -17.14 -6.32 16.35
N GLU A 59 -17.98 -6.63 15.36
CA GLU A 59 -17.85 -7.88 14.60
C GLU A 59 -16.51 -7.93 13.88
N PHE A 60 -16.08 -6.83 13.25
CA PHE A 60 -14.78 -6.75 12.59
C PHE A 60 -13.63 -7.12 13.54
N TRP A 61 -13.53 -6.47 14.71
CA TRP A 61 -12.43 -6.73 15.64
C TRP A 61 -12.50 -8.13 16.26
N CYS A 62 -13.71 -8.61 16.59
CA CYS A 62 -13.93 -9.97 17.07
C CYS A 62 -13.42 -11.01 16.05
N LEU A 63 -13.71 -10.77 14.78
CA LEU A 63 -13.29 -11.62 13.67
C LEU A 63 -11.78 -11.51 13.39
N TYR A 64 -11.22 -10.30 13.41
CA TYR A 64 -9.82 -10.05 13.06
C TYR A 64 -8.85 -10.76 14.00
N ASP A 65 -9.06 -10.64 15.31
CA ASP A 65 -8.18 -11.26 16.32
C ASP A 65 -8.18 -12.80 16.26
N GLN A 66 -9.34 -13.37 15.97
CA GLN A 66 -9.56 -14.81 15.97
C GLN A 66 -9.16 -15.47 14.64
N ILE A 67 -9.37 -14.80 13.50
CA ILE A 67 -9.40 -15.45 12.19
C ILE A 67 -8.43 -14.81 11.17
N PHE A 68 -8.24 -13.50 11.14
CA PHE A 68 -7.71 -12.79 9.95
C PHE A 68 -6.29 -12.20 10.09
N LYS A 69 -5.39 -12.94 10.75
CA LYS A 69 -3.95 -12.62 10.73
C LYS A 69 -3.27 -13.39 9.59
N PRO A 70 -2.72 -12.72 8.55
CA PRO A 70 -2.05 -13.41 7.43
C PRO A 70 -0.95 -14.36 7.89
N SER A 71 -0.25 -14.04 8.98
CA SER A 71 0.76 -14.89 9.60
C SER A 71 0.24 -16.28 10.04
N LYS A 72 -1.06 -16.40 10.33
CA LYS A 72 -1.73 -17.66 10.70
C LYS A 72 -2.23 -18.48 9.51
N LEU A 73 -2.09 -17.98 8.27
CA LEU A 73 -2.52 -18.74 7.10
C LEU A 73 -1.62 -19.96 6.85
N PRO A 74 -2.20 -21.05 6.31
CA PRO A 74 -1.44 -22.09 5.64
C PRO A 74 -0.58 -21.50 4.51
N ALA A 75 0.57 -22.12 4.28
CA ALA A 75 1.44 -21.74 3.18
C ALA A 75 0.69 -21.77 1.84
N ASN A 76 0.85 -20.71 1.05
CA ASN A 76 0.18 -20.47 -0.24
C ASN A 76 -1.31 -20.07 -0.14
N GLY A 77 -1.83 -19.74 1.04
CA GLY A 77 -3.20 -19.25 1.20
C GLY A 77 -3.41 -17.79 0.76
N ASP A 78 -4.65 -17.47 0.43
CA ASP A 78 -5.14 -16.13 0.13
C ASP A 78 -6.30 -15.76 1.07
N PHE A 79 -6.20 -14.58 1.70
CA PHE A 79 -7.30 -13.94 2.42
C PHE A 79 -7.90 -12.85 1.55
N HIS A 80 -9.22 -12.72 1.56
CA HIS A 80 -9.93 -11.71 0.81
C HIS A 80 -10.92 -10.99 1.71
N LEU A 81 -10.97 -9.66 1.65
CA LEU A 81 -12.08 -8.86 2.18
C LEU A 81 -12.70 -8.09 1.01
N PHE A 82 -13.96 -8.38 0.70
CA PHE A 82 -14.67 -7.74 -0.41
C PHE A 82 -16.00 -7.17 0.08
N LYS A 83 -16.51 -6.15 -0.63
CA LYS A 83 -17.85 -5.63 -0.39
C LYS A 83 -18.86 -6.77 -0.46
N ALA A 84 -19.86 -6.75 0.43
CA ALA A 84 -20.87 -7.80 0.44
C ALA A 84 -21.61 -7.86 -0.89
N GLY A 85 -21.71 -9.06 -1.47
CA GLY A 85 -22.29 -9.29 -2.79
C GLY A 85 -21.29 -9.28 -3.94
N VAL A 86 -20.03 -8.86 -3.71
CA VAL A 86 -18.95 -8.95 -4.69
C VAL A 86 -18.09 -10.17 -4.38
N GLU A 87 -17.98 -11.06 -5.36
CA GLU A 87 -17.08 -12.21 -5.27
C GLU A 87 -15.66 -11.84 -5.71
N PRO A 88 -14.61 -12.34 -5.04
CA PRO A 88 -13.21 -12.04 -5.36
C PRO A 88 -12.72 -12.81 -6.59
N LYS A 89 -13.41 -12.63 -7.73
CA LYS A 89 -13.16 -13.30 -9.00
C LYS A 89 -13.43 -12.32 -10.15
N TRP A 90 -12.73 -12.47 -11.27
CA TRP A 90 -12.85 -11.54 -12.41
C TRP A 90 -14.17 -11.73 -13.18
N GLU A 91 -14.85 -12.85 -12.96
CA GLU A 91 -16.18 -13.14 -13.51
C GLU A 91 -17.31 -12.40 -12.76
N ASP A 92 -17.02 -11.80 -11.60
CA ASP A 92 -17.98 -10.95 -10.91
C ASP A 92 -18.21 -9.65 -11.71
N PRO A 93 -19.46 -9.24 -11.98
CA PRO A 93 -19.75 -8.04 -12.78
C PRO A 93 -19.08 -6.76 -12.26
N GLU A 94 -18.92 -6.62 -10.94
CA GLU A 94 -18.28 -5.45 -10.33
C GLU A 94 -16.75 -5.47 -10.52
N CYS A 95 -16.14 -6.64 -10.72
CA CYS A 95 -14.70 -6.79 -10.92
C CYS A 95 -14.29 -6.92 -12.40
N ALA A 96 -15.23 -7.25 -13.30
CA ALA A 96 -14.93 -7.68 -14.67
C ALA A 96 -14.25 -6.62 -15.54
N ASN A 97 -14.59 -5.34 -15.35
CA ASN A 97 -14.00 -4.21 -16.09
C ASN A 97 -12.88 -3.50 -15.29
N GLY A 98 -12.50 -4.13 -14.18
CA GLY A 98 -11.63 -3.57 -13.17
C GLY A 98 -10.17 -3.93 -13.32
N GLY A 99 -9.45 -3.78 -12.22
CA GLY A 99 -8.06 -4.17 -12.11
C GLY A 99 -7.69 -4.47 -10.66
N LYS A 100 -6.42 -4.77 -10.44
CA LYS A 100 -5.87 -4.82 -9.08
C LYS A 100 -4.49 -4.18 -9.02
N TRP A 101 -4.30 -3.33 -8.03
CA TRP A 101 -3.00 -2.80 -7.63
C TRP A 101 -2.36 -3.81 -6.69
N THR A 102 -1.14 -4.24 -6.96
CA THR A 102 -0.48 -5.27 -6.15
C THR A 102 0.87 -4.76 -5.65
N VAL A 103 1.13 -4.92 -4.35
CA VAL A 103 2.44 -4.69 -3.74
C VAL A 103 3.00 -6.00 -3.22
N THR A 104 4.31 -6.18 -3.35
CA THR A 104 5.04 -7.28 -2.72
C THR A 104 5.49 -6.89 -1.31
N SER A 105 5.37 -7.83 -0.37
CA SER A 105 5.86 -7.65 1.00
C SER A 105 7.12 -8.46 1.22
N SER A 106 8.20 -7.80 1.68
CA SER A 106 9.37 -8.47 2.21
C SER A 106 9.17 -8.82 3.69
N GLY A 107 8.40 -9.88 3.96
CA GLY A 107 8.24 -10.45 5.30
C GLY A 107 6.80 -10.44 5.82
N LYS A 108 6.53 -11.38 6.73
CA LYS A 108 5.17 -11.65 7.25
C LYS A 108 4.63 -10.53 8.14
N ALA A 109 5.48 -9.92 8.97
CA ALA A 109 5.07 -8.83 9.86
C ALA A 109 4.64 -7.60 9.05
N ASN A 110 5.40 -7.26 8.01
CA ASN A 110 5.05 -6.17 7.11
C ASN A 110 3.73 -6.44 6.37
N LEU A 111 3.51 -7.67 5.89
CA LEU A 111 2.23 -8.03 5.26
C LEU A 111 1.05 -7.88 6.25
N GLU A 112 1.24 -8.31 7.50
CA GLU A 112 0.20 -8.22 8.54
C GLU A 112 -0.17 -6.78 8.86
N ASN A 113 0.81 -5.88 8.93
CA ASN A 113 0.58 -4.43 9.10
C ASN A 113 -0.15 -3.84 7.89
N MET A 114 0.38 -4.02 6.67
CA MET A 114 -0.25 -3.51 5.45
C MET A 114 -1.68 -4.03 5.29
N TRP A 115 -1.92 -5.30 5.63
CA TRP A 115 -3.24 -5.90 5.63
C TRP A 115 -4.17 -5.19 6.62
N LEU A 116 -3.79 -5.09 7.90
CA LEU A 116 -4.62 -4.43 8.92
C LEU A 116 -4.94 -2.99 8.56
N GLU A 117 -3.92 -2.22 8.18
CA GLU A 117 -4.09 -0.81 7.78
C GLU A 117 -5.04 -0.67 6.60
N THR A 118 -4.93 -1.55 5.60
CA THR A 118 -5.85 -1.54 4.46
C THR A 118 -7.27 -1.91 4.89
N LEU A 119 -7.45 -2.91 5.75
CA LEU A 119 -8.78 -3.25 6.26
C LEU A 119 -9.40 -2.09 7.03
N MET A 120 -8.63 -1.42 7.89
CA MET A 120 -9.08 -0.24 8.64
C MET A 120 -9.46 0.91 7.71
N ALA A 121 -8.66 1.17 6.67
CA ALA A 121 -8.96 2.19 5.66
C ALA A 121 -10.25 1.87 4.89
N LEU A 122 -10.49 0.60 4.57
CA LEU A 122 -11.69 0.15 3.87
C LEU A 122 -12.95 0.28 4.73
N ILE A 123 -12.96 -0.32 5.93
CA ILE A 123 -14.14 -0.29 6.80
C ILE A 123 -14.40 1.10 7.39
N GLY A 124 -13.34 1.91 7.51
CA GLY A 124 -13.38 3.28 7.98
C GLY A 124 -13.68 4.30 6.88
N GLU A 125 -13.89 3.86 5.64
CA GLU A 125 -14.23 4.71 4.49
C GLU A 125 -13.23 5.84 4.25
N GLN A 126 -11.93 5.54 4.37
CA GLN A 126 -10.85 6.53 4.27
C GLN A 126 -10.43 6.84 2.83
N PHE A 127 -10.99 6.15 1.84
CA PHE A 127 -10.70 6.40 0.43
C PHE A 127 -11.71 7.39 -0.15
N ASP A 128 -11.22 8.44 -0.82
CA ASP A 128 -12.08 9.43 -1.49
C ASP A 128 -13.01 8.78 -2.53
N GLU A 129 -12.50 7.77 -3.24
CA GLU A 129 -13.23 6.97 -4.23
C GLU A 129 -13.56 5.57 -3.69
N ALA A 130 -14.01 5.46 -2.44
CA ALA A 130 -14.32 4.17 -1.81
C ALA A 130 -15.29 3.30 -2.63
N ASP A 131 -16.17 3.89 -3.44
CA ASP A 131 -17.08 3.17 -4.32
C ASP A 131 -16.37 2.40 -5.44
N GLU A 132 -15.23 2.89 -5.93
CA GLU A 132 -14.41 2.22 -6.94
C GLU A 132 -13.70 0.97 -6.40
N ILE A 133 -13.57 0.83 -5.08
CA ILE A 133 -12.88 -0.33 -4.50
C ILE A 133 -13.83 -1.51 -4.37
N CYS A 134 -13.43 -2.67 -4.87
CA CYS A 134 -14.17 -3.94 -4.70
C CYS A 134 -13.78 -4.64 -3.39
N GLY A 135 -12.48 -4.65 -3.08
CA GLY A 135 -11.93 -5.40 -1.96
C GLY A 135 -10.41 -5.49 -1.99
N VAL A 136 -9.85 -6.23 -1.05
CA VAL A 136 -8.41 -6.44 -0.90
C VAL A 136 -8.10 -7.93 -0.71
N VAL A 137 -6.94 -8.36 -1.20
CA VAL A 137 -6.43 -9.73 -1.10
C VAL A 137 -5.03 -9.74 -0.49
N ALA A 138 -4.84 -10.49 0.59
CA ALA A 138 -3.52 -10.82 1.12
C ALA A 138 -3.12 -12.24 0.72
N SER A 139 -2.01 -12.36 0.00
CA SER A 139 -1.46 -13.59 -0.53
C SER A 139 -0.19 -13.99 0.20
N VAL A 140 -0.24 -15.08 0.95
CA VAL A 140 0.93 -15.64 1.64
C VAL A 140 1.58 -16.68 0.74
N ARG A 141 2.90 -16.62 0.53
CA ARG A 141 3.64 -17.52 -0.36
C ARG A 141 4.87 -18.07 0.34
N GLN A 142 5.16 -19.36 0.12
CA GLN A 142 6.27 -20.03 0.82
C GLN A 142 7.63 -19.83 0.13
N LYS A 143 7.64 -19.79 -1.21
CA LYS A 143 8.85 -19.69 -2.04
C LYS A 143 8.98 -18.36 -2.79
N ARG A 144 7.91 -17.57 -2.80
CA ARG A 144 7.83 -16.26 -3.46
C ARG A 144 7.53 -15.20 -2.41
N GLN A 145 7.70 -13.94 -2.77
CA GLN A 145 7.27 -12.84 -1.92
C GLN A 145 5.75 -12.90 -1.69
N ASP A 146 5.38 -12.55 -0.46
CA ASP A 146 4.01 -12.28 -0.06
C ASP A 146 3.47 -11.07 -0.83
N LYS A 147 2.16 -10.98 -1.02
CA LYS A 147 1.54 -9.89 -1.79
C LYS A 147 0.30 -9.36 -1.12
N LEU A 148 0.06 -8.07 -1.27
CA LEU A 148 -1.22 -7.42 -0.96
C LEU A 148 -1.77 -6.84 -2.26
N ALA A 149 -3.04 -7.07 -2.57
CA ALA A 149 -3.67 -6.58 -3.79
C ALA A 149 -5.02 -5.92 -3.55
N LEU A 150 -5.16 -4.65 -3.93
CA LEU A 150 -6.40 -3.87 -3.87
C LEU A 150 -7.13 -3.94 -5.22
N TRP A 151 -8.37 -4.39 -5.22
CA TRP A 151 -9.20 -4.58 -6.41
C TRP A 151 -10.12 -3.38 -6.63
N THR A 152 -10.23 -2.94 -7.87
CA THR A 152 -11.07 -1.81 -8.27
C THR A 152 -12.06 -2.20 -9.36
N LYS A 153 -13.20 -1.50 -9.43
CA LYS A 153 -14.29 -1.74 -10.38
C LYS A 153 -13.95 -1.31 -11.80
N THR A 154 -13.22 -0.21 -11.91
CA THR A 154 -12.92 0.42 -13.19
C THR A 154 -11.40 0.53 -13.36
N ALA A 155 -10.88 -0.03 -14.45
CA ALA A 155 -9.47 0.20 -14.84
C ALA A 155 -9.25 1.56 -15.53
N THR A 156 -10.34 2.23 -15.93
CA THR A 156 -10.34 3.40 -16.82
C THR A 156 -10.59 4.75 -16.16
N ASN A 157 -10.84 4.84 -14.83
CA ASN A 157 -11.07 6.15 -14.18
C ASN A 157 -9.84 7.06 -14.35
N GLU A 158 -9.94 8.05 -15.22
CA GLU A 158 -8.82 8.91 -15.61
C GLU A 158 -8.33 9.79 -14.45
N ALA A 159 -9.20 10.15 -13.48
CA ALA A 159 -8.83 10.90 -12.28
C ALA A 159 -7.97 10.05 -11.33
N ALA A 160 -8.32 8.77 -11.13
CA ALA A 160 -7.48 7.80 -10.42
C ALA A 160 -6.21 7.43 -11.22
N GLN A 161 -6.21 7.57 -12.55
CA GLN A 161 -5.04 7.41 -13.41
C GLN A 161 -4.10 8.62 -13.41
N ILE A 162 -4.43 9.72 -12.72
CA ILE A 162 -3.52 10.88 -12.61
C ILE A 162 -2.18 10.44 -12.02
N PHE A 163 -2.11 9.33 -11.26
CA PHE A 163 -0.88 8.71 -10.76
C PHE A 163 0.03 8.03 -11.80
N LYS A 164 -0.33 8.04 -13.10
CA LYS A 164 0.52 7.46 -14.16
C LYS A 164 1.41 8.54 -14.78
N PRO A 165 2.75 8.43 -14.66
CA PRO A 165 3.66 9.37 -15.31
C PRO A 165 3.41 9.52 -16.81
N SER A 166 2.99 8.45 -17.51
CA SER A 166 2.73 8.47 -18.95
C SER A 166 1.66 9.45 -19.42
N LYS A 167 0.77 9.88 -18.50
CA LYS A 167 -0.30 10.85 -18.74
C LYS A 167 0.16 12.30 -18.60
N LEU A 168 1.37 12.54 -18.12
CA LEU A 168 1.95 13.88 -18.07
C LEU A 168 2.14 14.47 -19.48
N PRO A 169 2.07 15.81 -19.60
CA PRO A 169 2.47 16.49 -20.83
C PRO A 169 3.93 16.17 -21.19
N ALA A 170 4.27 16.31 -22.47
CA ALA A 170 5.63 16.08 -22.94
C ALA A 170 6.63 16.97 -22.17
N ASN A 171 7.68 16.35 -21.62
CA ASN A 171 8.67 16.98 -20.74
C ASN A 171 8.15 17.36 -19.33
N GLY A 172 7.06 16.75 -18.87
CA GLY A 172 6.55 16.90 -17.51
C GLY A 172 7.32 16.09 -16.46
N ASP A 173 7.20 16.54 -15.21
CA ASP A 173 7.70 15.86 -14.02
C ASP A 173 6.54 15.60 -13.04
N PHE A 174 6.51 14.39 -12.46
CA PHE A 174 5.64 14.00 -11.37
C PHE A 174 6.45 13.97 -10.08
N HIS A 175 5.97 14.62 -9.03
CA HIS A 175 6.63 14.64 -7.73
C HIS A 175 5.74 14.02 -6.65
N LEU A 176 6.31 13.13 -5.82
CA LEU A 176 5.76 12.73 -4.53
C LEU A 176 6.84 12.99 -3.47
N PHE A 177 6.56 13.87 -2.51
CA PHE A 177 7.49 14.21 -1.43
C PHE A 177 6.78 14.11 -0.07
N LYS A 178 7.57 13.87 0.98
CA LYS A 178 7.06 13.90 2.36
C LYS A 178 6.43 15.27 2.66
N ALA A 179 5.42 15.24 3.52
CA ALA A 179 4.74 16.47 3.93
C ALA A 179 5.73 17.50 4.48
N GLY A 180 5.63 18.74 3.99
CA GLY A 180 6.51 19.83 4.38
C GLY A 180 7.85 19.89 3.64
N VAL A 181 8.15 18.93 2.76
CA VAL A 181 9.34 18.95 1.90
C VAL A 181 8.93 19.34 0.48
N GLU A 182 9.44 20.45 -0.02
CA GLU A 182 9.20 20.85 -1.40
C GLU A 182 10.15 20.13 -2.36
N PRO A 183 9.70 19.79 -3.59
CA PRO A 183 10.50 19.12 -4.62
C PRO A 183 11.52 20.06 -5.29
N LYS A 184 12.23 20.85 -4.48
CA LYS A 184 13.20 21.85 -4.91
C LYS A 184 14.47 21.70 -4.08
N TRP A 185 15.61 21.98 -4.68
CA TRP A 185 16.91 21.86 -4.02
C TRP A 185 17.18 23.00 -3.03
N GLU A 186 16.35 24.04 -3.01
CA GLU A 186 16.34 25.09 -1.99
C GLU A 186 15.61 24.67 -0.71
N ASP A 187 14.88 23.55 -0.72
CA ASP A 187 14.25 23.02 0.48
C ASP A 187 15.34 22.59 1.47
N PRO A 188 15.31 23.05 2.74
CA PRO A 188 16.33 22.74 3.72
C PRO A 188 16.60 21.23 3.91
N GLU A 189 15.56 20.40 3.78
CA GLU A 189 15.66 18.94 3.94
C GLU A 189 16.37 18.30 2.74
N CYS A 190 16.23 18.86 1.54
CA CYS A 190 16.82 18.32 0.31
C CYS A 190 18.16 18.97 -0.09
N ALA A 191 18.51 20.13 0.49
CA ALA A 191 19.58 20.98 -0.02
C ALA A 191 20.98 20.33 0.01
N ASN A 192 21.28 19.60 1.09
CA ASN A 192 22.54 18.86 1.27
C ASN A 192 22.48 17.43 0.72
N GLY A 193 21.39 17.14 0.04
CA GLY A 193 21.02 15.84 -0.44
C GLY A 193 21.52 15.52 -1.84
N GLY A 194 20.97 14.43 -2.33
CA GLY A 194 21.25 13.93 -3.66
C GLY A 194 20.13 13.03 -4.13
N LYS A 195 20.33 12.45 -5.30
CA LYS A 195 19.33 11.59 -5.92
C LYS A 195 19.95 10.37 -6.56
N TRP A 196 19.34 9.22 -6.30
CA TRP A 196 19.48 8.04 -7.14
C TRP A 196 18.69 8.26 -8.42
N THR A 197 19.24 7.91 -9.58
CA THR A 197 18.57 8.05 -10.86
C THR A 197 18.67 6.76 -11.67
N VAL A 198 17.53 6.32 -12.20
CA VAL A 198 17.40 5.24 -13.17
C VAL A 198 16.73 5.77 -14.43
N THR A 199 17.19 5.30 -15.59
CA THR A 199 16.56 5.59 -16.89
C THR A 199 15.59 4.47 -17.26
N SER A 200 14.40 4.83 -17.71
CA SER A 200 13.42 3.84 -18.18
C SER A 200 13.62 3.52 -19.67
N SER A 201 13.46 2.26 -20.03
CA SER A 201 13.45 1.78 -21.42
C SER A 201 12.09 1.98 -22.12
N GLY A 202 11.05 2.42 -21.40
CA GLY A 202 9.74 2.72 -21.98
C GLY A 202 8.72 3.21 -20.95
N LYS A 203 7.55 3.67 -21.45
CA LYS A 203 6.50 4.26 -20.59
C LYS A 203 5.94 3.28 -19.57
N ALA A 204 5.61 2.05 -19.97
CA ALA A 204 5.10 1.03 -19.07
C ALA A 204 6.11 0.64 -17.97
N ASN A 205 7.40 0.59 -18.32
CA ASN A 205 8.46 0.34 -17.34
C ASN A 205 8.57 1.50 -16.34
N LEU A 206 8.45 2.76 -16.79
CA LEU A 206 8.45 3.92 -15.91
C LEU A 206 7.26 3.87 -14.93
N GLU A 207 6.08 3.52 -15.43
CA GLU A 207 4.87 3.38 -14.62
C GLU A 207 5.04 2.33 -13.51
N ASN A 208 5.60 1.16 -13.86
CA ASN A 208 5.87 0.11 -12.88
C ASN A 208 6.89 0.58 -11.84
N MET A 209 8.04 1.10 -12.24
CA MET A 209 9.06 1.59 -11.30
C MET A 209 8.53 2.71 -10.40
N TRP A 210 7.71 3.62 -10.95
CA TRP A 210 7.05 4.67 -10.19
C TRP A 210 6.14 4.08 -9.13
N LEU A 211 5.19 3.22 -9.52
CA LEU A 211 4.25 2.58 -8.60
C LEU A 211 4.96 1.79 -7.51
N GLU A 212 5.92 0.93 -7.85
CA GLU A 212 6.67 0.13 -6.88
C GLU A 212 7.43 1.04 -5.90
N THR A 213 7.96 2.17 -6.38
CA THR A 213 8.59 3.16 -5.50
C THR A 213 7.57 3.81 -4.56
N LEU A 214 6.40 4.25 -5.05
CA LEU A 214 5.36 4.84 -4.19
C LEU A 214 4.92 3.85 -3.10
N MET A 215 4.70 2.59 -3.48
CA MET A 215 4.30 1.54 -2.56
C MET A 215 5.38 1.24 -1.52
N ALA A 216 6.65 1.22 -1.91
CA ALA A 216 7.76 1.03 -0.98
C ALA A 216 7.92 2.21 0.00
N LEU A 217 7.63 3.44 -0.44
CA LEU A 217 7.67 4.62 0.42
C LEU A 217 6.54 4.61 1.45
N ILE A 218 5.30 4.34 1.02
CA ILE A 218 4.13 4.30 1.90
C ILE A 218 4.20 3.10 2.84
N GLY A 219 4.66 1.95 2.35
CA GLY A 219 4.84 0.74 3.15
C GLY A 219 6.13 0.71 3.97
N GLU A 220 6.82 1.85 4.12
CA GLU A 220 8.05 2.01 4.92
C GLU A 220 9.09 0.89 4.69
N GLN A 221 9.29 0.48 3.44
CA GLN A 221 10.13 -0.69 3.11
C GLN A 221 11.64 -0.41 3.12
N PHE A 222 12.04 0.82 3.41
CA PHE A 222 13.44 1.25 3.50
C PHE A 222 13.88 1.27 4.95
N ASP A 223 15.02 0.64 5.25
CA ASP A 223 15.59 0.68 6.60
C ASP A 223 15.95 2.13 6.98
N GLU A 224 16.46 2.92 6.04
CA GLU A 224 16.75 4.35 6.18
C GLU A 224 15.61 5.24 5.62
N ALA A 225 14.35 4.91 5.91
CA ALA A 225 13.20 5.65 5.40
C ALA A 225 13.22 7.14 5.76
N ASP A 226 13.80 7.52 6.91
CA ASP A 226 13.94 8.91 7.39
C ASP A 226 14.83 9.76 6.49
N GLU A 227 15.84 9.16 5.86
CA GLU A 227 16.74 9.80 4.89
C GLU A 227 16.07 10.11 3.55
N ILE A 228 14.90 9.53 3.25
CA ILE A 228 14.20 9.76 1.99
C ILE A 228 13.34 11.02 2.05
N CYS A 229 13.48 11.89 1.05
CA CYS A 229 12.66 13.09 0.88
C CYS A 229 11.43 12.82 0.00
N GLY A 230 11.62 12.11 -1.10
CA GLY A 230 10.59 11.94 -2.12
C GLY A 230 11.14 11.32 -3.41
N VAL A 231 10.27 11.18 -4.39
CA VAL A 231 10.56 10.60 -5.70
C VAL A 231 10.02 11.48 -6.83
N VAL A 232 10.75 11.52 -7.94
CA VAL A 232 10.39 12.27 -9.15
C VAL A 232 10.37 11.35 -10.36
N ALA A 233 9.23 11.27 -11.06
CA ALA A 233 9.14 10.64 -12.38
C ALA A 233 9.18 11.72 -13.47
N SER A 234 10.16 11.63 -14.36
CA SER A 234 10.42 12.59 -15.42
C SER A 234 10.13 11.97 -16.79
N VAL A 235 9.07 12.44 -17.45
CA VAL A 235 8.74 12.04 -18.82
C VAL A 235 9.43 12.97 -19.80
N ARG A 236 10.10 12.45 -20.83
CA ARG A 236 10.88 13.22 -21.79
C ARG A 236 10.55 12.79 -23.21
N GLN A 237 10.46 13.75 -24.13
CA GLN A 237 10.06 13.46 -25.51
C GLN A 237 11.22 13.00 -26.40
N LYS A 238 12.41 13.59 -26.21
CA LYS A 238 13.63 13.33 -27.02
C LYS A 238 14.73 12.60 -26.25
N ARG A 239 14.56 12.42 -24.94
CA ARG A 239 15.49 11.74 -24.05
C ARG A 239 14.75 10.59 -23.38
N GLN A 240 15.49 9.66 -22.78
CA GLN A 240 14.88 8.62 -21.96
C GLN A 240 14.18 9.22 -20.75
N ASP A 241 13.03 8.64 -20.42
CA ASP A 241 12.33 8.91 -19.18
C ASP A 241 13.20 8.50 -17.99
N LYS A 242 13.01 9.15 -16.85
CA LYS A 242 13.82 8.92 -15.65
C LYS A 242 12.94 8.82 -14.42
N LEU A 243 13.39 8.02 -13.48
CA LEU A 243 12.87 8.01 -12.13
C LEU A 243 14.02 8.38 -11.18
N ALA A 244 13.76 9.27 -10.22
CA ALA A 244 14.77 9.74 -9.29
C ALA A 244 14.28 9.75 -7.85
N LEU A 245 14.98 9.04 -6.97
CA LEU A 245 14.70 9.00 -5.53
C LEU A 245 15.63 9.98 -4.80
N TRP A 246 15.07 10.94 -4.08
CA TRP A 246 15.78 12.03 -3.42
C TRP A 246 16.01 11.72 -1.94
N THR A 247 17.22 11.99 -1.47
CA THR A 247 17.63 11.76 -0.08
C THR A 247 18.21 13.02 0.56
N LYS A 248 18.14 13.12 1.89
CA LYS A 248 18.51 14.29 2.68
C LYS A 248 20.01 14.50 2.80
N THR A 249 20.75 13.41 3.08
CA THR A 249 22.18 13.50 3.43
C THR A 249 23.06 12.78 2.41
N ALA A 250 23.53 13.50 1.39
CA ALA A 250 24.31 12.89 0.32
C ALA A 250 25.66 12.32 0.77
N THR A 251 26.27 12.88 1.81
CA THR A 251 27.59 12.46 2.31
C THR A 251 27.55 11.16 3.13
N ASN A 252 26.37 10.68 3.52
CA ASN A 252 26.23 9.43 4.27
C ASN A 252 26.29 8.23 3.32
N GLU A 253 27.50 7.84 2.91
CA GLU A 253 27.71 6.76 1.93
C GLU A 253 27.05 5.44 2.34
N ALA A 254 27.11 5.06 3.61
CA ALA A 254 26.51 3.82 4.10
C ALA A 254 24.99 3.80 3.84
N ALA A 255 24.28 4.86 4.26
CA ALA A 255 22.85 5.01 4.01
C ALA A 255 22.54 5.08 2.50
N GLN A 256 23.31 5.85 1.73
CA GLN A 256 23.07 5.95 0.29
C GLN A 256 23.22 4.59 -0.42
N MET A 257 24.23 3.79 -0.05
CA MET A 257 24.43 2.47 -0.62
C MET A 257 23.37 1.46 -0.15
N GLY A 258 22.86 1.58 1.08
CA GLY A 258 21.71 0.81 1.59
C GLY A 258 20.44 1.10 0.79
N ILE A 259 20.03 2.37 0.77
CA ILE A 259 18.88 2.87 0.02
C ILE A 259 18.98 2.49 -1.46
N GLY A 260 20.14 2.70 -2.09
CA GLY A 260 20.34 2.40 -3.50
C GLY A 260 20.13 0.92 -3.81
N ARG A 261 20.71 0.01 -3.02
CA ARG A 261 20.56 -1.45 -3.22
C ARG A 261 19.11 -1.88 -3.00
N LYS A 262 18.48 -1.40 -1.93
CA LYS A 262 17.08 -1.73 -1.62
C LYS A 262 16.14 -1.20 -2.69
N TRP A 263 16.34 0.04 -3.14
CA TRP A 263 15.54 0.63 -4.20
C TRP A 263 15.69 -0.14 -5.51
N LYS A 264 16.92 -0.52 -5.89
CA LYS A 264 17.20 -1.34 -7.07
C LYS A 264 16.48 -2.69 -7.04
N GLU A 265 16.39 -3.32 -5.88
CA GLU A 265 15.58 -4.54 -5.66
C GLU A 265 14.08 -4.27 -5.84
N ILE A 266 13.56 -3.18 -5.25
CA ILE A 266 12.14 -2.80 -5.31
C ILE A 266 11.69 -2.57 -6.76
N ILE A 267 12.46 -1.81 -7.54
CA ILE A 267 12.11 -1.48 -8.93
C ILE A 267 12.54 -2.56 -9.95
N ASP A 268 13.12 -3.66 -9.47
CA ASP A 268 13.58 -4.82 -10.24
C ASP A 268 14.42 -4.47 -11.48
N VAL A 269 15.45 -3.64 -11.29
CA VAL A 269 16.38 -3.27 -12.38
C VAL A 269 17.74 -3.94 -12.20
N THR A 270 18.24 -4.55 -13.27
CA THR A 270 19.59 -5.15 -13.29
C THR A 270 20.68 -4.12 -13.55
N ASP A 271 20.34 -3.08 -14.32
CA ASP A 271 21.26 -2.05 -14.76
C ASP A 271 21.80 -1.24 -13.58
N LYS A 272 23.00 -0.69 -13.79
CA LYS A 272 23.66 0.16 -12.82
C LYS A 272 22.87 1.46 -12.63
N ILE A 273 22.49 1.78 -11.40
CA ILE A 273 21.89 3.08 -11.06
C ILE A 273 22.95 4.01 -10.49
N LEU A 274 22.75 5.32 -10.65
CA LEU A 274 23.74 6.33 -10.28
C LEU A 274 23.18 7.27 -9.23
N TYR A 275 24.01 7.60 -8.24
CA TYR A 275 23.71 8.63 -7.26
C TYR A 275 24.47 9.92 -7.59
N SER A 276 23.77 11.05 -7.58
CA SER A 276 24.36 12.37 -7.82
C SER A 276 23.98 13.34 -6.72
N PHE A 277 24.93 14.15 -6.27
CA PHE A 277 24.68 15.20 -5.29
C PHE A 277 23.91 16.33 -5.97
N HIS A 278 23.00 16.98 -5.24
CA HIS A 278 22.25 18.12 -5.80
C HIS A 278 23.19 19.26 -6.21
N ASP A 279 24.22 19.55 -5.40
CA ASP A 279 25.21 20.59 -5.69
C ASP A 279 26.05 20.35 -6.95
N ASP A 280 26.37 19.09 -7.27
CA ASP A 280 27.08 18.77 -8.51
C ASP A 280 26.18 18.95 -9.73
N SER A 281 24.90 18.63 -9.58
CA SER A 281 23.89 18.81 -10.62
C SER A 281 23.65 20.29 -10.96
N LYS A 282 23.90 21.22 -10.03
CA LYS A 282 23.80 22.68 -10.26
C LYS A 282 24.86 23.23 -11.22
N LYS A 283 26.03 22.60 -11.30
CA LYS A 283 27.22 23.19 -11.97
C LYS A 283 27.37 22.81 -13.44
N GLU A 284 26.40 22.10 -14.03
CA GLU A 284 26.42 21.53 -15.41
C GLU A 284 27.68 20.73 -15.79
N ARG A 285 28.60 20.50 -14.84
CA ARG A 285 29.70 19.55 -15.00
C ARG A 285 29.07 18.18 -14.99
N SER A 286 29.36 17.40 -16.03
CA SER A 286 29.04 15.98 -16.19
C SER A 286 28.60 15.34 -14.87
N THR A 287 27.34 14.89 -14.80
CA THR A 287 26.80 14.08 -13.71
C THR A 287 27.55 12.75 -13.64
N LYS A 288 28.80 12.79 -13.16
CA LYS A 288 29.53 11.61 -12.76
C LYS A 288 28.86 11.16 -11.47
N GLY A 289 28.16 10.03 -11.53
CA GLY A 289 27.59 9.44 -10.34
C GLY A 289 28.67 9.27 -9.28
N ARG A 290 28.44 9.83 -8.09
CA ARG A 290 29.36 9.70 -6.95
C ARG A 290 29.32 8.29 -6.39
N TYR A 291 28.11 7.74 -6.29
CA TYR A 291 27.88 6.35 -5.91
C TYR A 291 27.14 5.62 -7.01
N SER A 292 27.21 4.30 -6.95
CA SER A 292 26.54 3.46 -7.91
C SER A 292 26.36 2.04 -7.41
N VAL A 293 25.23 1.42 -7.73
CA VAL A 293 24.86 0.06 -7.35
C VAL A 293 24.19 -0.71 -8.49
#